data_AF-A0A938YMK9-F1
#
_entry.id   AF-A0A938YMK9-F1
#
_cell.length_a   1.000
_cell.length_b   1.000
_cell.length_c   1.000
_cell.angle_alpha   90.00
_cell.angle_beta   90.00
_cell.angle_gamma   90.00
#
_symmetry.space_group_name_H-M   'P 1'
#
loop_
_entity.id
_entity.type
_entity.pdbx_description
1 polymer ?
#
loop_
_entity_poly.entity_id
_entity_poly.type
_entity_poly.pdbx_seq_one_letter_code
_entity_poly.pdbx_strand_id
1 'polypeptide(L)'
;MTSPFKRLIENLVSPKGPGPSTTFSMFHIFYALELMAKKPIGRNKLAEKLNVGEGAIRTIINHLKDSGLIVTSKAGCVLTDKGAKVWNNFVAVFPKRAEIGKTALTTSEYSYAFLVKDKGDKVKSGIDQRDAAIMGGARRALVIVFKNGHLMIDSISDSLEKDFPEAAAAILRDLEPKDNDVIIIAGADKPLKARRGAFAASWVLIGNDKKT
;
A
#
# COMPACT_ATOMS: atom_id res chain seq x y z
N MET A 1 5.11 3.84 20.23
CA MET A 1 6.43 3.93 19.57
C MET A 1 6.33 3.40 18.14
N THR A 2 7.04 4.01 17.18
CA THR A 2 7.66 3.32 16.03
C THR A 2 7.54 1.80 15.97
N SER A 3 6.59 1.15 15.29
CA SER A 3 6.75 -0.31 15.11
C SER A 3 8.11 -0.54 14.42
N PRO A 4 8.95 -1.50 14.86
CA PRO A 4 10.28 -1.70 14.28
C PRO A 4 10.23 -1.90 12.77
N PHE A 5 9.13 -2.50 12.29
CA PHE A 5 8.81 -2.65 10.88
C PHE A 5 8.60 -1.30 10.18
N LYS A 6 7.72 -0.42 10.67
CA LYS A 6 7.48 0.88 10.05
C LYS A 6 8.75 1.74 10.01
N ARG A 7 9.52 1.76 11.11
CA ARG A 7 10.80 2.48 11.19
C ARG A 7 11.83 1.95 10.18
N LEU A 8 11.90 0.63 9.98
CA LEU A 8 12.77 0.05 8.97
C LEU A 8 12.41 0.57 7.57
N ILE A 9 11.13 0.61 7.21
CA ILE A 9 10.67 1.07 5.89
C ILE A 9 10.91 2.59 5.72
N GLU A 10 10.69 3.39 6.75
CA GLU A 10 10.97 4.83 6.74
C GLU A 10 12.47 5.12 6.59
N ASN A 11 13.33 4.34 7.27
CA ASN A 11 14.78 4.47 7.14
C ASN A 11 15.27 4.11 5.73
N LEU A 12 14.60 3.21 5.00
CA LEU A 12 14.97 2.85 3.63
C LEU A 12 14.74 3.99 2.62
N VAL A 13 13.91 4.98 2.93
CA VAL A 13 13.68 6.16 2.08
C VAL A 13 14.41 7.40 2.59
N SER A 14 15.10 7.30 3.72
CA SER A 14 15.87 8.42 4.25
C SER A 14 17.20 8.59 3.49
N PRO A 15 17.66 9.83 3.24
CA PRO A 15 18.98 10.07 2.70
C PRO A 15 20.06 9.49 3.62
N LYS A 16 21.06 8.81 3.05
CA LYS A 16 22.19 8.25 3.81
C LYS A 16 23.42 9.17 3.89
N GLY A 17 23.31 10.41 3.39
CA GLY A 17 24.39 11.39 3.36
C GLY A 17 23.91 12.79 2.94
N PRO A 18 24.80 13.80 2.95
CA PRO A 18 24.46 15.16 2.52
C PRO A 18 24.09 15.18 1.04
N GLY A 19 22.90 15.68 0.73
CA GLY A 19 22.37 15.72 -0.62
C GLY A 19 20.84 15.90 -0.64
N PRO A 20 20.25 16.08 -1.82
CA PRO A 20 18.80 16.22 -1.96
C PRO A 20 18.07 14.94 -1.51
N SER A 21 16.83 15.11 -1.06
CA SER A 21 15.94 14.03 -0.66
C SER A 21 15.82 12.96 -1.76
N THR A 22 15.57 11.70 -1.36
CA THR A 22 15.36 10.61 -2.31
C THR A 22 14.18 10.91 -3.23
N THR A 23 14.32 10.66 -4.53
CA THR A 23 13.26 10.86 -5.53
C THR A 23 12.20 9.75 -5.54
N PHE A 24 12.34 8.74 -4.67
CA PHE A 24 11.41 7.65 -4.49
C PHE A 24 10.80 7.69 -3.08
N SER A 25 9.72 6.92 -2.90
CA SER A 25 8.90 6.90 -1.69
C SER A 25 8.75 5.48 -1.13
N MET A 26 8.12 5.35 0.04
CA MET A 26 7.87 4.04 0.70
C MET A 26 7.08 3.08 -0.19
N PHE A 27 6.22 3.60 -1.07
CA PHE A 27 5.52 2.79 -2.07
C PHE A 27 6.48 2.06 -3.00
N HIS A 28 7.59 2.69 -3.40
CA HIS A 28 8.56 2.07 -4.29
C HIS A 28 9.31 0.93 -3.59
N ILE A 29 9.60 1.09 -2.29
CA ILE A 29 10.18 0.02 -1.46
C ILE A 29 9.20 -1.16 -1.35
N PHE A 30 7.95 -0.89 -0.97
CA PHE A 30 6.89 -1.89 -0.90
C PHE A 30 6.72 -2.63 -2.23
N TYR A 31 6.58 -1.89 -3.33
CA TYR A 31 6.29 -2.48 -4.64
C TYR A 31 7.51 -3.24 -5.20
N ALA A 32 8.73 -2.80 -4.89
CA ALA A 32 9.94 -3.57 -5.21
C ALA A 32 9.97 -4.92 -4.50
N LEU A 33 9.71 -4.94 -3.18
CA LEU A 33 9.64 -6.16 -2.40
C LEU A 33 8.51 -7.08 -2.90
N GLU A 34 7.35 -6.52 -3.27
CA GLU A 34 6.24 -7.28 -3.85
C GLU A 34 6.65 -8.01 -5.13
N LEU A 35 7.35 -7.31 -6.03
CA LEU A 35 7.78 -7.90 -7.31
C LEU A 35 8.83 -8.98 -7.08
N MET A 36 9.78 -8.75 -6.17
CA MET A 36 10.84 -9.71 -5.82
C MET A 36 10.32 -10.93 -5.07
N ALA A 37 9.25 -10.78 -4.28
CA ALA A 37 8.58 -11.88 -3.60
C ALA A 37 7.92 -12.86 -4.58
N LYS A 38 7.52 -12.38 -5.77
CA LYS A 38 6.91 -13.22 -6.82
C LYS A 38 7.97 -13.98 -7.61
N LYS A 39 9.06 -13.30 -7.99
CA LYS A 39 10.19 -13.90 -8.72
C LYS A 39 11.39 -12.96 -8.76
N PRO A 40 12.60 -13.48 -9.05
CA PRO A 40 13.75 -12.65 -9.37
C PRO A 40 13.45 -11.63 -10.48
N ILE A 41 13.92 -10.39 -10.31
CA ILE A 41 13.67 -9.29 -11.26
C ILE A 41 14.94 -8.48 -11.53
N GLY A 42 15.27 -8.29 -12.81
CA GLY A 42 16.40 -7.47 -13.24
C GLY A 42 16.17 -5.97 -12.99
N ARG A 43 17.25 -5.22 -12.77
CA ARG A 43 17.23 -3.78 -12.45
C ARG A 43 16.40 -2.96 -13.43
N ASN A 44 16.60 -3.13 -14.74
CA ASN A 44 15.94 -2.32 -15.75
C ASN A 44 14.42 -2.57 -15.76
N LYS A 45 14.01 -3.83 -15.68
CA LYS A 45 12.59 -4.21 -15.57
C LYS A 45 11.96 -3.72 -14.27
N LEU A 46 12.72 -3.73 -13.18
CA LEU A 46 12.26 -3.16 -11.90
C LEU A 46 12.06 -1.64 -11.99
N ALA A 47 13.01 -0.92 -12.62
CA ALA A 47 12.89 0.53 -12.85
C ALA A 47 11.65 0.89 -13.67
N GLU A 48 11.39 0.14 -14.75
CA GLU A 48 10.20 0.28 -15.60
C GLU A 48 8.91 0.07 -14.80
N LYS A 49 8.81 -1.04 -14.04
CA LYS A 49 7.62 -1.35 -13.24
C LYS A 49 7.35 -0.33 -12.14
N LEU A 50 8.41 0.19 -11.52
CA LEU A 50 8.34 1.23 -10.50
C LEU A 50 8.14 2.64 -11.09
N ASN A 51 8.30 2.81 -12.40
CA ASN A 51 8.31 4.09 -13.12
C ASN A 51 9.31 5.10 -12.51
N VAL A 52 10.56 4.66 -12.35
CA VAL A 52 11.65 5.48 -11.80
C VAL A 52 12.86 5.52 -12.74
N GLY A 53 13.64 6.60 -12.69
CA GLY A 53 14.87 6.74 -13.46
C GLY A 53 16.03 5.89 -12.95
N GLU A 54 17.11 5.80 -13.74
CA GLU A 54 18.26 4.93 -13.45
C GLU A 54 18.94 5.24 -12.10
N GLY A 55 19.09 6.52 -11.76
CA GLY A 55 19.66 6.94 -10.48
C GLY A 55 18.82 6.46 -9.30
N ALA A 56 17.50 6.61 -9.37
CA ALA A 56 16.58 6.23 -8.31
C ALA A 56 16.56 4.71 -8.10
N ILE A 57 16.52 3.91 -9.17
CA ILE A 57 16.51 2.44 -9.03
C ILE A 57 17.83 1.93 -8.42
N ARG A 58 18.96 2.52 -8.79
CA ARG A 58 20.26 2.17 -8.20
C ARG A 58 20.26 2.43 -6.70
N THR A 59 19.75 3.58 -6.27
CA THR A 59 19.62 3.91 -4.85
C THR A 59 18.67 2.97 -4.12
N ILE A 60 17.50 2.65 -4.68
CA ILE A 60 16.54 1.67 -4.09
C ILE A 60 17.23 0.32 -3.87
N ILE A 61 17.88 -0.23 -4.90
CA ILE A 61 18.56 -1.52 -4.81
C ILE A 61 19.67 -1.49 -3.76
N ASN A 62 20.48 -0.43 -3.73
CA ASN A 62 21.55 -0.29 -2.73
C ASN A 62 20.98 -0.20 -1.32
N HIS A 63 19.94 0.60 -1.08
CA HIS A 63 19.31 0.71 0.24
C HIS A 63 18.76 -0.63 0.73
N LEU A 64 18.10 -1.40 -0.14
CA LEU A 64 17.60 -2.73 0.16
C LEU A 64 18.74 -3.73 0.43
N LYS A 65 19.82 -3.68 -0.36
CA LYS A 65 20.99 -4.56 -0.23
C LYS A 65 21.78 -4.28 1.05
N ASP A 66 22.08 -3.02 1.34
CA ASP A 66 22.79 -2.59 2.55
C ASP A 66 21.99 -2.95 3.82
N SER A 67 20.67 -2.95 3.72
CA SER A 67 19.78 -3.36 4.81
C SER A 67 19.65 -4.88 4.93
N GLY A 68 20.33 -5.64 4.06
CA GLY A 68 20.31 -7.10 4.01
C GLY A 68 18.98 -7.70 3.58
N LEU A 69 18.10 -6.93 2.91
CA LEU A 69 16.78 -7.39 2.48
C LEU A 69 16.82 -8.12 1.14
N ILE A 70 17.82 -7.81 0.31
CA ILE A 70 17.95 -8.41 -1.02
C ILE A 70 19.40 -8.79 -1.30
N VAL A 71 19.56 -9.71 -2.24
CA VAL A 71 20.82 -10.00 -2.94
C VAL A 71 20.63 -9.85 -4.44
N THR A 72 21.72 -9.55 -5.15
CA THR A 72 21.74 -9.46 -6.62
C THR A 72 22.45 -10.68 -7.18
N SER A 73 21.83 -11.35 -8.14
CA SER A 73 22.37 -12.51 -8.85
C SER A 73 22.27 -12.32 -10.36
N LYS A 74 22.77 -13.28 -11.15
CA LYS A 74 22.56 -13.32 -12.61
C LYS A 74 21.07 -13.33 -12.98
N ALA A 75 20.20 -13.88 -12.13
CA ALA A 75 18.75 -13.90 -12.33
C ALA A 75 18.05 -12.59 -11.96
N GLY A 76 18.76 -11.63 -11.35
CA GLY A 76 18.23 -10.34 -10.89
C GLY A 76 18.27 -10.18 -9.36
N CYS A 77 17.45 -9.26 -8.87
CA CYS A 77 17.28 -8.98 -7.44
C CYS A 77 16.36 -10.03 -6.81
N VAL A 78 16.78 -10.59 -5.68
CA VAL A 78 16.08 -11.65 -4.95
C VAL A 78 16.00 -11.29 -3.48
N LEU A 79 14.88 -11.59 -2.82
CA LEU A 79 14.75 -11.42 -1.38
C LEU A 79 15.71 -12.37 -0.63
N THR A 80 16.32 -11.88 0.45
CA THR A 80 16.94 -12.75 1.47
C THR A 80 15.87 -13.28 2.42
N ASP A 81 16.24 -14.16 3.35
CA ASP A 81 15.34 -14.57 4.44
C ASP A 81 14.85 -13.38 5.28
N LYS A 82 15.73 -12.40 5.50
CA LYS A 82 15.36 -11.14 6.18
C LYS A 82 14.37 -10.34 5.33
N GLY A 83 14.59 -10.24 4.02
CA GLY A 83 13.67 -9.61 3.08
C GLY A 83 12.30 -10.30 3.04
N ALA A 84 12.27 -11.63 3.01
CA ALA A 84 11.05 -12.43 3.04
C ALA A 84 10.27 -12.21 4.36
N LYS A 85 10.95 -12.14 5.51
CA LYS A 85 10.31 -11.78 6.79
C LYS A 85 9.68 -10.39 6.75
N VAL A 86 10.39 -9.40 6.19
CA VAL A 86 9.84 -8.03 6.02
C VAL A 86 8.65 -8.04 5.07
N TRP A 87 8.71 -8.80 3.98
CA TRP A 87 7.58 -8.96 3.07
C TRP A 87 6.37 -9.61 3.76
N ASN A 88 6.59 -10.63 4.59
CA ASN A 88 5.52 -11.27 5.36
C ASN A 88 4.85 -10.31 6.35
N ASN A 89 5.57 -9.33 6.90
CA ASN A 89 4.95 -8.26 7.69
C ASN A 89 3.99 -7.40 6.84
N PHE A 90 4.38 -7.05 5.60
CA PHE A 90 3.46 -6.39 4.67
C PHE A 90 2.25 -7.26 4.36
N VAL A 91 2.41 -8.56 4.14
CA VAL A 91 1.30 -9.49 3.89
C VAL A 91 0.38 -9.62 5.12
N ALA A 92 0.94 -9.61 6.33
CA ALA A 92 0.15 -9.67 7.55
C ALA A 92 -0.73 -8.43 7.73
N VAL A 93 -0.22 -7.25 7.38
CA VAL A 93 -0.97 -5.99 7.49
C VAL A 93 -1.86 -5.75 6.27
N PHE A 94 -1.41 -6.13 5.07
CA PHE A 94 -2.10 -6.00 3.79
C PHE A 94 -2.36 -7.36 3.15
N PRO A 95 -3.22 -8.20 3.76
CA PRO A 95 -3.44 -9.57 3.31
C PRO A 95 -4.02 -9.66 1.91
N LYS A 96 -4.84 -8.67 1.51
CA LYS A 96 -5.43 -8.59 0.17
C LYS A 96 -5.30 -7.22 -0.44
N ARG A 97 -5.06 -7.21 -1.75
CA ARG A 97 -4.86 -6.05 -2.61
C ARG A 97 -5.38 -6.40 -3.98
N ALA A 98 -6.22 -5.56 -4.56
CA ALA A 98 -6.88 -5.88 -5.83
C ALA A 98 -7.14 -4.64 -6.66
N GLU A 99 -7.16 -4.81 -7.98
CA GLU A 99 -7.80 -3.85 -8.86
C GLU A 99 -9.31 -3.98 -8.71
N ILE A 100 -9.99 -2.84 -8.56
CA ILE A 100 -11.44 -2.82 -8.43
C ILE A 100 -12.01 -2.21 -9.70
N GLY A 101 -12.97 -2.93 -10.30
CA GLY A 101 -13.69 -2.48 -11.49
C GLY A 101 -14.50 -1.21 -11.24
N LYS A 102 -15.06 -0.64 -12.31
CA LYS A 102 -15.92 0.54 -12.20
C LYS A 102 -17.26 0.17 -11.57
N THR A 103 -17.67 0.95 -10.57
CA THR A 103 -18.96 0.86 -9.89
C THR A 103 -19.45 2.27 -9.56
N ALA A 104 -20.64 2.39 -8.95
CA ALA A 104 -21.13 3.67 -8.42
C ALA A 104 -20.15 4.32 -7.41
N LEU A 105 -19.37 3.53 -6.68
CA LEU A 105 -18.37 4.01 -5.72
C LEU A 105 -17.00 4.26 -6.38
N THR A 106 -16.63 3.46 -7.38
CA THR A 106 -15.32 3.47 -8.04
C THR A 106 -15.38 4.00 -9.47
N THR A 107 -15.68 5.28 -9.62
CA THR A 107 -15.91 5.90 -10.95
C THR A 107 -14.64 6.26 -11.73
N SER A 108 -13.45 6.14 -11.15
CA SER A 108 -12.18 6.45 -11.82
C SER A 108 -11.83 5.42 -12.91
N GLU A 109 -10.96 5.80 -13.86
CA GLU A 109 -10.50 4.89 -14.91
C GLU A 109 -9.80 3.66 -14.31
N TYR A 110 -8.96 3.86 -13.29
CA TYR A 110 -8.33 2.80 -12.51
C TYR A 110 -8.63 2.98 -11.04
N SER A 111 -9.03 1.91 -10.36
CA SER A 111 -9.17 1.87 -8.91
C SER A 111 -8.38 0.70 -8.33
N TYR A 112 -7.68 0.94 -7.22
CA TYR A 112 -6.92 -0.09 -6.54
C TYR A 112 -7.26 -0.09 -5.05
N ALA A 113 -7.45 -1.28 -4.50
CA ALA A 113 -7.81 -1.48 -3.11
C ALA A 113 -6.71 -2.15 -2.31
N PHE A 114 -6.61 -1.76 -1.04
CA PHE A 114 -5.87 -2.45 0.01
C PHE A 114 -6.85 -2.79 1.13
N LEU A 115 -6.82 -4.05 1.58
CA LEU A 115 -7.38 -4.44 2.87
C LEU A 115 -6.30 -4.26 3.94
N VAL A 116 -6.57 -3.45 4.96
CA VAL A 116 -5.68 -3.20 6.10
C VAL A 116 -6.27 -3.89 7.32
N LYS A 117 -5.52 -4.85 7.86
CA LYS A 117 -6.03 -5.75 8.88
C LYS A 117 -6.12 -5.09 10.26
N ASP A 118 -7.28 -5.22 10.92
CA ASP A 118 -7.50 -4.85 12.32
C ASP A 118 -7.07 -3.40 12.64
N LYS A 119 -7.62 -2.44 11.89
CA LYS A 119 -7.32 -0.99 12.03
C LYS A 119 -8.55 -0.08 11.96
N GLY A 120 -9.77 -0.63 12.00
CA GLY A 120 -11.01 0.14 11.96
C GLY A 120 -11.09 1.19 13.06
N ASP A 121 -10.65 0.84 14.27
CA ASP A 121 -10.50 1.74 15.42
C ASP A 121 -9.57 2.94 15.20
N LYS A 122 -8.66 2.85 14.22
CA LYS A 122 -7.74 3.94 13.85
C LYS A 122 -8.34 4.90 12.82
N VAL A 123 -9.44 4.52 12.18
CA VAL A 123 -10.16 5.40 11.26
C VAL A 123 -11.08 6.31 12.07
N LYS A 124 -10.83 7.62 12.00
CA LYS A 124 -11.75 8.65 12.49
C LYS A 124 -12.71 9.05 11.36
N SER A 125 -12.51 10.23 10.78
CA SER A 125 -13.29 10.73 9.63
C SER A 125 -12.78 10.25 8.26
N GLY A 126 -11.72 9.44 8.22
CA GLY A 126 -11.04 9.03 6.99
C GLY A 126 -10.35 10.18 6.22
N ILE A 127 -10.29 11.41 6.78
CA ILE A 127 -9.69 12.57 6.11
C ILE A 127 -8.18 12.37 5.91
N ASP A 128 -7.45 11.98 6.97
CA ASP A 128 -6.00 11.75 6.91
C ASP A 128 -5.61 10.75 5.81
N GLN A 129 -6.40 9.68 5.67
CA GLN A 129 -6.20 8.66 4.64
C GLN A 129 -6.50 9.21 3.24
N ARG A 130 -7.61 9.97 3.09
CA ARG A 130 -7.95 10.60 1.80
C ARG A 130 -6.86 11.56 1.35
N ASP A 131 -6.40 12.45 2.23
CA ASP A 131 -5.34 13.42 1.94
C ASP A 131 -4.04 12.71 1.55
N ALA A 132 -3.65 11.67 2.29
CA ALA A 132 -2.48 10.86 1.94
C ALA A 132 -2.62 10.16 0.58
N ALA A 133 -3.81 9.69 0.21
CA ALA A 133 -4.04 9.14 -1.13
C ALA A 133 -3.89 10.19 -2.22
N ILE A 134 -4.44 11.40 -2.02
CA ILE A 134 -4.31 12.50 -2.99
C ILE A 134 -2.85 12.93 -3.12
N MET A 135 -2.12 13.08 -2.01
CA MET A 135 -0.66 13.32 -2.03
C MET A 135 0.10 12.17 -2.71
N GLY A 136 -0.40 10.94 -2.57
CA GLY A 136 0.05 9.75 -3.31
C GLY A 136 -0.28 9.78 -4.80
N GLY A 137 -0.98 10.78 -5.30
CA GLY A 137 -1.33 10.98 -6.71
C GLY A 137 -2.66 10.36 -7.14
N ALA A 138 -3.49 9.90 -6.20
CA ALA A 138 -4.87 9.54 -6.51
C ALA A 138 -5.69 10.80 -6.83
N ARG A 139 -6.78 10.60 -7.58
CA ARG A 139 -7.81 11.63 -7.81
C ARG A 139 -8.90 11.59 -6.74
N ARG A 140 -9.14 10.41 -6.17
CA ARG A 140 -10.12 10.18 -5.11
C ARG A 140 -9.74 8.97 -4.27
N ALA A 141 -10.25 8.92 -3.06
CA ALA A 141 -10.13 7.76 -2.20
C ALA A 141 -11.39 7.54 -1.36
N LEU A 142 -11.67 6.27 -1.08
CA LEU A 142 -12.69 5.79 -0.16
C LEU A 142 -12.00 5.08 1.00
N VAL A 143 -12.53 5.30 2.19
CA VAL A 143 -12.10 4.67 3.43
C VAL A 143 -13.32 3.97 3.98
N ILE A 144 -13.28 2.64 3.98
CA ILE A 144 -14.42 1.80 4.37
C ILE A 144 -13.97 0.96 5.56
N VAL A 145 -14.72 0.96 6.64
CA VAL A 145 -14.48 0.10 7.80
C VAL A 145 -15.47 -1.05 7.75
N PHE A 146 -15.00 -2.29 7.86
CA PHE A 146 -15.87 -3.44 7.99
C PHE A 146 -16.16 -3.69 9.46
N LYS A 147 -17.42 -3.50 9.88
CA LYS A 147 -17.83 -3.60 11.27
C LYS A 147 -19.21 -4.22 11.40
N ASN A 148 -19.38 -5.14 12.34
CA ASN A 148 -20.62 -5.88 12.60
C ASN A 148 -21.21 -6.53 11.34
N GLY A 149 -20.35 -7.00 10.43
CA GLY A 149 -20.76 -7.61 9.17
C GLY A 149 -21.13 -6.63 8.04
N HIS A 150 -20.93 -5.33 8.24
CA HIS A 150 -21.28 -4.27 7.28
C HIS A 150 -20.08 -3.45 6.85
N LEU A 151 -20.05 -3.08 5.57
CA LEU A 151 -19.16 -2.06 5.03
C LEU A 151 -19.70 -0.66 5.38
N MET A 152 -18.95 0.09 6.17
CA MET A 152 -19.33 1.42 6.63
C MET A 152 -18.39 2.49 6.07
N ILE A 153 -18.93 3.64 5.68
CA ILE A 153 -18.16 4.85 5.35
C ILE A 153 -18.67 5.97 6.24
N ASP A 154 -17.76 6.56 7.03
CA ASP A 154 -18.09 7.67 7.92
C ASP A 154 -18.82 8.80 7.17
N SER A 155 -19.89 9.30 7.77
CA SER A 155 -20.77 10.36 7.24
C SER A 155 -21.44 10.08 5.88
N ILE A 156 -21.30 8.88 5.31
CA ILE A 156 -21.85 8.54 3.98
C ILE A 156 -22.81 7.36 4.06
N SER A 157 -22.45 6.28 4.74
CA SER A 157 -23.27 5.06 4.79
C SER A 157 -22.88 4.17 5.95
N ASP A 158 -23.88 3.69 6.69
CA ASP A 158 -23.70 2.67 7.73
C ASP A 158 -23.82 1.24 7.18
N SER A 159 -24.20 1.07 5.90
CA SER A 159 -24.24 -0.23 5.21
C SER A 159 -24.23 -0.05 3.69
N LEU A 160 -23.05 -0.19 3.07
CA LEU A 160 -22.92 -0.13 1.61
C LEU A 160 -23.66 -1.28 0.93
N GLU A 161 -23.93 -2.39 1.62
CA GLU A 161 -24.72 -3.49 1.06
C GLU A 161 -26.14 -3.06 0.71
N LYS A 162 -26.72 -2.12 1.47
CA LYS A 162 -28.06 -1.57 1.21
C LYS A 162 -28.01 -0.43 0.20
N ASP A 163 -27.06 0.50 0.38
CA ASP A 163 -27.02 1.73 -0.40
C ASP A 163 -26.39 1.54 -1.79
N PHE A 164 -25.42 0.62 -1.91
CA PHE A 164 -24.65 0.35 -3.14
C PHE A 164 -24.37 -1.16 -3.30
N PRO A 165 -25.40 -2.01 -3.46
CA PRO A 165 -25.30 -3.47 -3.38
C PRO A 165 -24.28 -4.07 -4.35
N GLU A 166 -24.23 -3.60 -5.60
CA GLU A 166 -23.28 -4.09 -6.60
C GLU A 166 -21.82 -3.78 -6.23
N ALA A 167 -21.58 -2.57 -5.72
CA ALA A 167 -20.24 -2.15 -5.30
C ALA A 167 -19.80 -2.90 -4.05
N ALA A 168 -20.69 -3.05 -3.07
CA ALA A 168 -20.44 -3.83 -1.87
C ALA A 168 -20.14 -5.30 -2.18
N ALA A 169 -20.93 -5.94 -3.05
CA ALA A 169 -20.71 -7.33 -3.47
C ALA A 169 -19.34 -7.53 -4.14
N ALA A 170 -18.92 -6.60 -5.02
CA ALA A 170 -17.60 -6.65 -5.63
C ALA A 170 -16.48 -6.54 -4.58
N ILE A 171 -16.60 -5.60 -3.64
CA ILE A 171 -15.63 -5.39 -2.56
C ILE A 171 -15.52 -6.64 -1.66
N LEU A 172 -16.66 -7.19 -1.22
CA LEU A 172 -16.70 -8.38 -0.36
C LEU A 172 -16.09 -9.60 -1.04
N ARG A 173 -16.38 -9.81 -2.33
CA ARG A 173 -15.81 -10.92 -3.10
C ARG A 173 -14.30 -10.79 -3.26
N ASP A 174 -13.79 -9.61 -3.58
CA ASP A 174 -12.38 -9.44 -3.95
C ASP A 174 -11.47 -9.28 -2.72
N LEU A 175 -11.99 -8.78 -1.60
CA LEU A 175 -11.23 -8.50 -0.38
C LEU A 175 -11.61 -9.34 0.84
N GLU A 176 -12.79 -9.97 0.88
CA GLU A 176 -13.27 -10.80 2.01
C GLU A 176 -12.84 -10.27 3.40
N PRO A 177 -13.23 -9.02 3.76
CA PRO A 177 -12.80 -8.38 4.99
C PRO A 177 -13.32 -9.12 6.23
N LYS A 178 -12.61 -8.95 7.35
CA LYS A 178 -13.07 -9.36 8.68
C LYS A 178 -13.38 -8.15 9.53
N ASP A 179 -14.07 -8.39 10.64
CA ASP A 179 -14.47 -7.33 11.56
C ASP A 179 -13.25 -6.51 12.00
N ASN A 180 -13.41 -5.19 12.05
CA ASN A 180 -12.36 -4.20 12.29
C ASN A 180 -11.29 -4.05 11.18
N ASP A 181 -11.42 -4.72 10.03
CA ASP A 181 -10.57 -4.42 8.88
C ASP A 181 -10.98 -3.11 8.19
N VAL A 182 -10.00 -2.45 7.54
CA VAL A 182 -10.22 -1.24 6.76
C VAL A 182 -9.94 -1.52 5.30
N ILE A 183 -10.86 -1.14 4.42
CA ILE A 183 -10.67 -1.18 2.98
C ILE A 183 -10.40 0.24 2.51
N ILE A 184 -9.23 0.43 1.93
CA ILE A 184 -8.83 1.68 1.28
C ILE A 184 -8.92 1.47 -0.22
N ILE A 185 -9.73 2.25 -0.92
CA ILE A 185 -9.81 2.24 -2.38
C ILE A 185 -9.38 3.59 -2.91
N ALA A 186 -8.35 3.64 -3.75
CA ALA A 186 -7.93 4.87 -4.41
C ALA A 186 -8.13 4.78 -5.92
N GLY A 187 -8.71 5.84 -6.50
CA GLY A 187 -8.98 5.97 -7.93
C GLY A 187 -8.07 7.00 -8.60
N ALA A 188 -7.59 6.71 -9.82
CA ALA A 188 -6.72 7.62 -10.58
C ALA A 188 -6.86 7.45 -12.12
N ASP A 189 -6.15 8.31 -12.85
CA ASP A 189 -5.98 8.31 -14.31
C ASP A 189 -4.91 7.31 -14.80
N LYS A 190 -4.11 6.74 -13.90
CA LYS A 190 -3.10 5.73 -14.22
C LYS A 190 -3.09 4.62 -13.18
N PRO A 191 -2.85 3.35 -13.56
CA PRO A 191 -2.82 2.23 -12.61
C PRO A 191 -1.83 2.43 -11.46
N LEU A 192 -0.62 2.91 -11.77
CA LEU A 192 0.42 3.10 -10.76
C LEU A 192 0.08 4.22 -9.76
N LYS A 193 -0.61 5.27 -10.21
CA LYS A 193 -1.09 6.34 -9.33
C LYS A 193 -2.18 5.85 -8.39
N ALA A 194 -3.12 5.04 -8.87
CA ALA A 194 -4.15 4.41 -8.03
C ALA A 194 -3.51 3.51 -6.96
N ARG A 195 -2.58 2.63 -7.35
CA ARG A 195 -1.82 1.78 -6.42
C ARG A 195 -1.04 2.59 -5.38
N ARG A 196 -0.33 3.63 -5.82
CA ARG A 196 0.48 4.49 -4.94
C ARG A 196 -0.39 5.27 -3.95
N GLY A 197 -1.52 5.81 -4.40
CA GLY A 197 -2.48 6.49 -3.54
C GLY A 197 -3.10 5.55 -2.50
N ALA A 198 -3.54 4.36 -2.92
CA ALA A 198 -4.11 3.36 -2.01
C ALA A 198 -3.09 2.93 -0.96
N PHE A 199 -1.84 2.68 -1.36
CA PHE A 199 -0.76 2.39 -0.42
C PHE A 199 -0.51 3.54 0.56
N ALA A 200 -0.42 4.79 0.08
CA ALA A 200 -0.15 5.94 0.94
C ALA A 200 -1.21 6.10 2.03
N ALA A 201 -2.49 6.03 1.65
CA ALA A 201 -3.61 6.05 2.58
C ALA A 201 -3.58 4.89 3.57
N SER A 202 -3.30 3.67 3.09
CA SER A 202 -3.20 2.48 3.95
C SER A 202 -2.03 2.57 4.94
N TRP A 203 -0.92 3.17 4.52
CA TRP A 203 0.29 3.32 5.35
C TRP A 203 0.08 4.29 6.52
N VAL A 204 -0.83 5.27 6.39
CA VAL A 204 -1.22 6.17 7.50
C VAL A 204 -1.79 5.35 8.67
N LEU A 205 -2.56 4.30 8.38
CA LEU A 205 -3.18 3.44 9.40
C LEU A 205 -2.17 2.53 10.11
N ILE A 206 -1.00 2.32 9.52
CA ILE A 206 0.08 1.60 10.18
C ILE A 206 0.70 2.55 11.19
N GLY A 207 0.20 2.54 12.42
CA GLY A 207 0.64 3.42 13.49
C GLY A 207 1.83 2.88 14.29
N ASN A 208 2.39 3.80 15.07
CA ASN A 208 3.27 3.52 16.19
C ASN A 208 2.43 2.94 17.31
N ASP A 209 2.50 1.62 17.56
CA ASP A 209 1.76 1.00 18.65
C ASP A 209 1.94 1.84 19.92
N LYS A 210 0.85 2.51 20.34
CA LYS A 210 0.71 2.90 21.73
C LYS A 210 0.21 1.63 22.39
N LYS A 211 1.08 1.01 23.20
CA LYS A 211 0.59 0.09 24.22
C LYS A 211 -0.45 0.85 25.04
N THR A 212 -1.55 0.15 25.24
CA THR A 212 -2.58 0.32 26.27
C THR A 212 -2.18 1.22 27.43
#